data_AF-A0A1V6CSA9-F1
#
_entry.id   AF-A0A1V6CSA9-F1
#
_cell.length_a   1.000
_cell.length_b   1.000
_cell.length_c   1.000
_cell.angle_alpha   90.00
_cell.angle_beta   90.00
_cell.angle_gamma   90.00
#
_symmetry.space_group_name_H-M   'P 1'
#
loop_
_entity.id
_entity.type
_entity.pdbx_description
1 polymer ?
#
loop_
_entity_poly.entity_id
_entity_poly.type
_entity_poly.pdbx_seq_one_letter_code
_entity_poly.pdbx_strand_id
1 'polypeptide(L)'
;MGYAIAAAVVVAIAAFLWWRYTSVARGARAVEERLLGELAPLMTKLDAGEQVRPDEVAELVARPQLRGLLYEMLKYCEKLDSFPAQYRDVKSQAEAALAHWLMHPNELQDAPEQIELVEEITRSLPPDGGEGTFFVFRYKMAEGHWAAKDGWLLGLAGPFMGDVIPYTQNAAFSRCGDKYGEVQPFELVDWYVRMVTSKFERVAGSSPADTEDSP
;
A
#
# COMPACT_ATOMS: atom_id res chain seq x y z
N MET A 1 17.50 20.03 40.15
CA MET A 1 16.60 18.86 40.05
C MET A 1 15.74 18.88 38.78
N GLY A 2 15.07 19.99 38.44
CA GLY A 2 14.24 20.08 37.21
C GLY A 2 14.98 19.80 35.89
N TYR A 3 16.20 20.33 35.70
CA TYR A 3 16.98 20.10 34.48
C TYR A 3 17.39 18.64 34.25
N ALA A 4 17.64 17.87 35.32
CA ALA A 4 17.99 16.47 35.22
C ALA A 4 16.78 15.62 34.79
N ILE A 5 15.58 15.94 35.28
CA ILE A 5 14.34 15.28 34.88
C ILE A 5 14.03 15.60 33.41
N ALA A 6 14.13 16.87 33.01
CA ALA A 6 13.91 17.26 31.61
C ALA A 6 14.90 16.56 30.66
N ALA A 7 16.18 16.49 31.01
CA ALA A 7 17.18 15.77 30.21
C ALA A 7 16.87 14.26 30.10
N ALA A 8 16.46 13.62 31.20
CA ALA A 8 16.09 12.21 31.19
C ALA A 8 14.86 11.93 30.29
N VAL A 9 13.85 12.81 30.32
CA VAL A 9 12.67 12.71 29.44
C VAL A 9 13.06 12.84 27.97
N VAL A 10 13.91 13.81 27.63
CA VAL A 10 14.39 13.99 26.24
C VAL A 10 15.15 12.76 25.75
N VAL A 11 16.03 12.19 26.58
CA VAL A 11 16.77 10.95 26.23
C VAL A 11 15.81 9.77 26.04
N ALA A 12 14.82 9.60 26.91
CA ALA A 12 13.83 8.54 26.79
C ALA A 12 12.99 8.68 25.50
N ILE A 13 12.58 9.90 25.15
CA ILE A 13 11.87 10.18 23.89
C ILE A 13 12.77 9.86 22.69
N ALA A 14 14.02 10.33 22.68
CA ALA A 14 14.95 10.08 21.59
C ALA A 14 15.22 8.57 21.40
N ALA A 15 15.42 7.83 22.50
CA ALA A 15 15.61 6.38 22.47
C ALA A 15 14.36 5.66 21.93
N PHE A 16 13.17 6.08 22.35
CA PHE A 16 11.91 5.54 21.84
C PHE A 16 11.73 5.80 20.34
N LEU A 17 11.99 7.03 19.87
CA LEU A 17 11.89 7.38 18.45
C LEU A 17 12.88 6.57 17.60
N TRP A 18 14.11 6.41 18.07
CA TRP A 18 15.12 5.59 17.40
C TRP A 18 14.71 4.11 17.34
N TRP A 19 14.26 3.54 18.45
CA TRP A 19 13.76 2.18 18.50
C TRP A 19 12.55 1.98 17.58
N ARG A 20 11.59 2.92 17.59
CA ARG A 20 10.41 2.88 16.74
C ARG A 20 10.79 2.90 15.26
N TYR A 21 11.68 3.82 14.87
CA TYR A 21 12.16 3.93 13.49
C TYR A 21 12.85 2.65 13.02
N THR A 22 13.81 2.15 13.81
CA THR A 22 14.55 0.92 13.48
C THR A 22 13.66 -0.33 13.48
N SER A 23 12.60 -0.36 14.30
CA SER A 23 11.61 -1.44 14.27
C SER A 23 10.79 -1.45 12.99
N VAL A 24 10.35 -0.28 12.49
CA VAL A 24 9.64 -0.19 11.20
C VAL A 24 10.54 -0.61 10.06
N ALA A 25 11.76 -0.06 10.00
CA ALA A 25 12.70 -0.37 8.93
C ALA A 25 13.01 -1.87 8.87
N ARG A 26 13.20 -2.52 10.03
CA ARG A 26 13.40 -3.98 10.11
C ARG A 26 12.17 -4.75 9.68
N GLY A 27 10.97 -4.34 10.10
CA GLY A 27 9.73 -4.99 9.68
C GLY A 27 9.50 -4.92 8.18
N ALA A 28 9.76 -3.76 7.57
CA ALA A 28 9.62 -3.56 6.13
C ALA A 28 10.58 -4.45 5.34
N ARG A 29 11.84 -4.55 5.78
CA ARG A 29 12.83 -5.46 5.18
C ARG A 29 12.44 -6.93 5.34
N ALA A 30 11.93 -7.33 6.50
CA ALA A 30 11.50 -8.71 6.71
C ALA A 30 10.33 -9.10 5.78
N VAL A 31 9.41 -8.17 5.51
CA VAL A 31 8.34 -8.37 4.53
C VAL A 31 8.92 -8.54 3.12
N GLU A 32 9.81 -7.64 2.71
CA GLU A 32 10.45 -7.70 1.39
C GLU A 32 11.26 -8.98 1.20
N GLU A 33 12.09 -9.37 2.19
CA GLU A 33 12.84 -10.62 2.21
C GLU A 33 11.93 -11.85 2.07
N ARG A 34 10.76 -11.85 2.73
CA ARG A 34 9.78 -12.91 2.61
C ARG A 34 9.21 -12.99 1.18
N LEU A 35 8.79 -11.86 0.61
CA LEU A 35 8.24 -11.82 -0.75
C LEU A 35 9.29 -12.25 -1.80
N LEU A 36 10.52 -11.74 -1.67
CA LEU A 36 11.63 -12.13 -2.55
C LEU A 36 11.99 -13.60 -2.38
N GLY A 37 11.93 -14.15 -1.16
CA GLY A 37 12.12 -15.57 -0.90
C GLY A 37 11.10 -16.46 -1.63
N GLU A 38 9.84 -16.02 -1.74
CA GLU A 38 8.81 -16.72 -2.51
C GLU A 38 9.07 -16.68 -4.03
N LEU A 39 9.68 -15.61 -4.53
CA LEU A 39 10.02 -15.43 -5.95
C LEU A 39 11.38 -16.05 -6.33
N ALA A 40 12.28 -16.27 -5.37
CA ALA A 40 13.65 -16.72 -5.59
C ALA A 40 13.77 -18.02 -6.42
N PRO A 41 12.91 -19.05 -6.24
CA PRO A 41 12.99 -20.25 -7.09
C PRO A 41 12.73 -19.94 -8.57
N LEU A 42 11.78 -19.04 -8.84
CA LEU A 42 11.46 -18.62 -10.20
C LEU A 42 12.57 -17.74 -10.80
N MET A 43 13.11 -16.81 -10.02
CA MET A 43 14.25 -15.98 -10.42
C MET A 43 15.47 -16.84 -10.80
N THR A 44 15.80 -17.84 -9.96
CA THR A 44 16.94 -18.74 -10.20
C THR A 44 16.82 -19.47 -11.54
N LYS A 45 15.61 -19.93 -11.89
CA LYS A 45 15.34 -20.57 -13.18
C LYS A 45 15.50 -19.61 -14.35
N LEU A 46 14.97 -18.40 -14.21
CA LEU A 46 15.07 -17.35 -15.23
C LEU A 46 16.54 -16.97 -15.50
N ASP A 47 17.35 -16.81 -14.46
CA ASP A 47 18.78 -16.51 -14.56
C ASP A 47 19.57 -17.65 -15.20
N ALA A 48 19.17 -18.90 -14.96
CA ALA A 48 19.73 -20.08 -15.62
C ALA A 48 19.29 -20.24 -17.08
N GLY A 49 18.39 -19.38 -17.58
CA GLY A 49 17.82 -19.46 -18.93
C GLY A 49 16.84 -20.62 -19.10
N GLU A 50 16.35 -21.20 -18.00
CA GLU A 50 15.37 -22.29 -18.04
C GLU A 50 13.98 -21.81 -18.48
N GLN A 51 13.20 -22.72 -19.05
CA GLN A 51 11.79 -22.43 -19.35
C GLN A 51 10.97 -22.43 -18.07
N VAL A 52 10.30 -21.31 -17.83
CA VAL A 52 9.29 -21.17 -16.79
C VAL A 52 7.97 -21.76 -17.28
N ARG A 53 7.37 -22.64 -16.48
CA ARG A 53 6.07 -23.18 -16.85
C ARG A 53 4.94 -22.19 -16.48
N PRO A 54 3.87 -22.09 -17.29
CA PRO A 54 2.76 -21.18 -17.00
C PRO A 54 2.08 -21.40 -15.64
N ASP A 55 2.02 -22.65 -15.14
CA ASP A 55 1.47 -22.99 -13.82
C ASP A 55 2.27 -22.34 -12.68
N GLU A 56 3.61 -22.30 -12.80
CA GLU A 56 4.47 -21.70 -11.77
C GLU A 56 4.23 -20.19 -11.63
N VAL A 57 4.03 -19.50 -12.76
CA VAL A 57 3.69 -18.07 -12.75
C VAL A 57 2.26 -17.86 -12.25
N ALA A 58 1.32 -18.72 -12.65
CA ALA A 58 -0.07 -18.62 -12.25
C ALA A 58 -0.25 -18.75 -10.72
N GLU A 59 0.47 -19.68 -10.08
CA GLU A 59 0.45 -19.85 -8.62
C GLU A 59 1.01 -18.64 -7.85
N LEU A 60 2.01 -17.95 -8.41
CA LEU A 60 2.58 -16.74 -7.81
C LEU A 60 1.67 -15.53 -8.06
N VAL A 61 1.17 -15.35 -9.28
CA VAL A 61 0.26 -14.25 -9.63
C VAL A 61 -1.08 -14.34 -8.90
N ALA A 62 -1.56 -15.53 -8.56
CA ALA A 62 -2.79 -15.70 -7.78
C ALA A 62 -2.71 -14.98 -6.42
N ARG A 63 -1.52 -14.83 -5.84
CA ARG A 63 -1.25 -14.10 -4.59
C ARG A 63 -1.10 -12.60 -4.87
N PRO A 64 -2.06 -11.74 -4.47
CA PRO A 64 -2.07 -10.32 -4.85
C PRO A 64 -0.80 -9.58 -4.43
N GLN A 65 -0.26 -9.89 -3.25
CA GLN A 65 0.94 -9.27 -2.70
C GLN A 65 2.22 -9.54 -3.51
N LEU A 66 2.24 -10.57 -4.35
CA LEU A 66 3.40 -10.90 -5.19
C LEU A 66 3.33 -10.27 -6.58
N ARG A 67 2.13 -9.88 -7.05
CA ARG A 67 1.91 -9.55 -8.47
C ARG A 67 2.81 -8.42 -8.97
N GLY A 68 2.99 -7.35 -8.19
CA GLY A 68 3.83 -6.22 -8.58
C GLY A 68 5.31 -6.59 -8.74
N LEU A 69 5.87 -7.27 -7.74
CA LEU A 69 7.27 -7.73 -7.78
C LEU A 69 7.49 -8.76 -8.91
N LEU A 70 6.56 -9.69 -9.07
CA LEU A 70 6.61 -10.69 -10.14
C LEU A 70 6.52 -10.06 -11.53
N TYR A 71 5.66 -9.07 -11.71
CA TYR A 71 5.55 -8.33 -12.96
C TYR A 71 6.87 -7.64 -13.32
N GLU A 72 7.47 -6.90 -12.39
CA GLU A 72 8.74 -6.22 -12.62
C GLU A 72 9.90 -7.21 -12.84
N MET A 73 9.93 -8.33 -12.11
CA MET A 73 10.92 -9.39 -12.32
C MET A 73 10.82 -9.99 -13.73
N LEU A 74 9.61 -10.40 -14.16
CA LEU A 74 9.42 -10.97 -15.50
C LEU A 74 9.70 -9.95 -16.60
N LYS A 75 9.37 -8.67 -16.37
CA LYS A 75 9.71 -7.58 -17.28
C LYS A 75 11.23 -7.39 -17.40
N TYR A 76 11.95 -7.39 -16.27
CA TYR A 76 13.41 -7.30 -16.24
C TYR A 76 14.09 -8.45 -16.99
N CYS A 77 13.55 -9.67 -16.88
CA CYS A 77 14.06 -10.85 -17.59
C CYS A 77 13.54 -10.98 -19.04
N GLU A 78 12.83 -9.98 -19.58
CA GLU A 78 12.20 -10.03 -20.91
C GLU A 78 11.24 -11.23 -21.11
N LYS A 79 10.57 -11.67 -20.04
CA LYS A 79 9.58 -12.76 -20.00
C LYS A 79 8.18 -12.29 -19.63
N LEU A 80 7.85 -11.03 -19.91
CA LEU A 80 6.55 -10.47 -19.53
C LEU A 80 5.37 -11.23 -20.15
N ASP A 81 5.56 -11.85 -21.32
CA ASP A 81 4.56 -12.69 -21.98
C ASP A 81 4.07 -13.87 -21.12
N SER A 82 4.87 -14.31 -20.15
CA SER A 82 4.49 -15.35 -19.19
C SER A 82 3.55 -14.84 -18.09
N PHE A 83 3.45 -13.53 -17.87
CA PHE A 83 2.53 -12.94 -16.89
C PHE A 83 1.09 -13.02 -17.42
N PRO A 84 0.12 -13.65 -16.74
CA PRO A 84 -1.21 -13.82 -17.30
C PRO A 84 -1.93 -12.49 -17.58
N ALA A 85 -2.48 -12.35 -18.78
CA ALA A 85 -3.08 -11.10 -19.27
C ALA A 85 -4.24 -10.60 -18.39
N GLN A 86 -5.00 -11.51 -17.78
CA GLN A 86 -6.12 -11.18 -16.88
C GLN A 86 -5.72 -10.45 -15.59
N TYR A 87 -4.42 -10.37 -15.29
CA TYR A 87 -3.91 -9.61 -14.15
C TYR A 87 -3.16 -8.34 -14.59
N ARG A 88 -3.08 -8.06 -15.90
CA ARG A 88 -2.44 -6.85 -16.45
C ARG A 88 -3.44 -5.69 -16.57
N ASP A 89 -4.31 -5.55 -15.58
CA ASP A 89 -5.32 -4.48 -15.52
C ASP A 89 -5.22 -3.67 -14.22
N VAL A 90 -5.84 -2.49 -14.24
CA VAL A 90 -5.77 -1.53 -13.12
C VAL A 90 -6.41 -2.11 -11.86
N LYS A 91 -7.47 -2.91 -11.97
CA LYS A 91 -8.14 -3.54 -10.83
C LYS A 91 -7.21 -4.54 -10.13
N SER A 92 -6.49 -5.35 -10.90
CA SER A 92 -5.53 -6.34 -10.40
C SER A 92 -4.30 -5.70 -9.78
N GLN A 93 -3.87 -4.55 -10.31
CA GLN A 93 -2.86 -3.69 -9.70
C GLN A 93 -3.37 -3.05 -8.40
N ALA A 94 -4.62 -2.58 -8.37
CA ALA A 94 -5.23 -1.98 -7.20
C ALA A 94 -5.35 -2.99 -6.04
N GLU A 95 -5.77 -4.21 -6.33
CA GLU A 95 -5.80 -5.32 -5.37
C GLU A 95 -4.39 -5.64 -4.83
N ALA A 96 -3.39 -5.70 -5.70
CA ALA A 96 -1.99 -5.93 -5.32
C ALA A 96 -1.43 -4.78 -4.46
N ALA A 97 -1.74 -3.53 -4.81
CA ALA A 97 -1.33 -2.36 -4.06
C ALA A 97 -1.90 -2.37 -2.65
N LEU A 98 -3.18 -2.71 -2.49
CA LEU A 98 -3.80 -2.83 -1.17
C LEU A 98 -3.23 -4.01 -0.38
N ALA A 99 -3.08 -5.19 -0.99
CA ALA A 99 -2.51 -6.34 -0.31
C ALA A 99 -1.08 -6.05 0.19
N HIS A 100 -0.26 -5.39 -0.62
CA HIS A 100 1.08 -4.96 -0.22
C HIS A 100 1.05 -3.86 0.85
N TRP A 101 0.13 -2.89 0.76
CA TRP A 101 -0.06 -1.86 1.79
C TRP A 101 -0.33 -2.46 3.17
N LEU A 102 -1.24 -3.44 3.25
CA LEU A 102 -1.61 -4.09 4.51
C LEU A 102 -0.43 -4.81 5.18
N MET A 103 0.57 -5.24 4.42
CA MET A 103 1.78 -5.86 4.94
C MET A 103 2.74 -4.88 5.61
N HIS A 104 2.54 -3.57 5.47
CA HIS A 104 3.44 -2.58 6.03
C HIS A 104 3.49 -2.67 7.58
N PRO A 105 4.66 -2.44 8.24
CA PRO A 105 4.79 -2.57 9.70
C PRO A 105 3.89 -1.65 10.54
N ASN A 106 3.35 -0.60 9.93
CA ASN A 106 2.40 0.32 10.58
C ASN A 106 0.93 0.01 10.26
N GLU A 107 0.67 -1.01 9.44
CA GLU A 107 -0.67 -1.45 9.05
C GLU A 107 -0.96 -2.80 9.73
N LEU A 108 -1.26 -3.86 8.97
CA LEU A 108 -1.59 -5.18 9.49
C LEU A 108 -0.39 -6.12 9.57
N GLN A 109 0.74 -5.77 8.95
CA GLN A 109 1.99 -6.55 8.95
C GLN A 109 1.90 -7.91 8.25
N ASP A 110 0.76 -8.20 7.59
CA ASP A 110 0.58 -9.40 6.80
C ASP A 110 -0.39 -9.18 5.63
N ALA A 111 -0.36 -10.10 4.66
CA ALA A 111 -1.30 -10.07 3.55
C ALA A 111 -2.67 -10.58 4.01
N PRO A 112 -3.78 -10.07 3.45
CA PRO A 112 -5.10 -10.62 3.75
C PRO A 112 -5.24 -12.05 3.19
N GLU A 113 -5.99 -12.89 3.90
CA GLU A 113 -6.37 -14.22 3.40
C GLU A 113 -7.34 -14.09 2.22
N GLN A 114 -8.25 -13.11 2.28
CA GLN A 114 -9.24 -12.83 1.25
C GLN A 114 -9.29 -11.33 0.99
N ILE A 115 -9.41 -10.97 -0.28
CA ILE A 115 -9.57 -9.60 -0.75
C ILE A 115 -10.52 -9.60 -1.95
N GLU A 116 -11.53 -8.74 -1.91
CA GLU A 116 -12.60 -8.72 -2.90
C GLU A 116 -13.00 -7.29 -3.24
N LEU A 117 -13.12 -6.98 -4.53
CA LEU A 117 -13.60 -5.67 -4.97
C LEU A 117 -15.06 -5.50 -4.55
N VAL A 118 -15.35 -4.39 -3.88
CA VAL A 118 -16.69 -3.98 -3.49
C VAL A 118 -17.24 -2.96 -4.48
N GLU A 119 -16.47 -1.92 -4.79
CA GLU A 119 -16.95 -0.81 -5.60
C GLU A 119 -15.79 -0.10 -6.31
N GLU A 120 -16.06 0.40 -7.52
CA GLU A 120 -15.19 1.31 -8.26
C GLU A 120 -15.82 2.70 -8.21
N ILE A 121 -15.05 3.69 -7.74
CA ILE A 121 -15.56 5.03 -7.42
C ILE A 121 -14.65 6.07 -8.06
N THR A 122 -15.20 6.87 -8.97
CA THR A 122 -14.49 8.02 -9.55
C THR A 122 -14.79 9.30 -8.78
N ARG A 123 -13.76 10.10 -8.50
CA ARG A 123 -13.88 11.42 -7.90
C ARG A 123 -12.98 12.42 -8.61
N SER A 124 -13.43 13.67 -8.69
CA SER A 124 -12.58 14.80 -9.07
C SER A 124 -11.60 15.12 -7.93
N LEU A 125 -10.35 15.35 -8.29
CA LEU A 125 -9.24 15.58 -7.38
C LEU A 125 -8.69 16.99 -7.55
N PRO A 126 -8.50 17.74 -6.46
CA PRO A 126 -7.88 19.05 -6.51
C PRO A 126 -6.35 18.95 -6.71
N PRO A 127 -5.70 20.05 -7.13
CA PRO A 127 -6.28 21.36 -7.43
C PRO A 127 -6.89 21.46 -8.84
N ASP A 128 -6.46 20.62 -9.77
CA ASP A 128 -6.75 20.81 -11.21
C ASP A 128 -8.07 20.17 -11.68
N GLY A 129 -8.80 19.53 -10.77
CA GLY A 129 -10.10 18.89 -11.04
C GLY A 129 -10.01 17.57 -11.79
N GLY A 130 -8.81 17.00 -11.95
CA GLY A 130 -8.60 15.73 -12.65
C GLY A 130 -9.38 14.58 -12.00
N GLU A 131 -9.92 13.67 -12.81
CA GLU A 131 -10.64 12.51 -12.29
C GLU A 131 -9.67 11.40 -11.88
N GLY A 132 -9.88 10.85 -10.68
CA GLY A 132 -9.18 9.68 -10.18
C GLY A 132 -10.17 8.57 -9.86
N THR A 133 -9.87 7.38 -10.36
CA THR A 133 -10.62 6.15 -10.05
C THR A 133 -10.04 5.50 -8.79
N PHE A 134 -10.92 5.16 -7.86
CA PHE A 134 -10.61 4.43 -6.64
C PHE A 134 -11.26 3.05 -6.71
N PHE A 135 -10.52 2.03 -6.30
CA PHE A 135 -11.05 0.68 -6.13
C PHE A 135 -11.16 0.40 -4.64
N VAL A 136 -12.38 0.21 -4.15
CA VAL A 136 -12.64 -0.14 -2.76
C VAL A 136 -12.78 -1.64 -2.65
N PHE A 137 -12.01 -2.23 -1.75
CA PHE A 137 -12.00 -3.65 -1.47
C PHE A 137 -12.47 -3.91 -0.05
N ARG A 138 -13.14 -5.05 0.13
CA ARG A 138 -13.23 -5.69 1.43
C ARG A 138 -12.12 -6.73 1.55
N TYR A 139 -11.53 -6.84 2.72
CA TYR A 139 -10.51 -7.85 2.99
C TYR A 139 -10.68 -8.48 4.36
N LYS A 140 -10.13 -9.68 4.53
CA LYS A 140 -10.18 -10.45 5.77
C LYS A 140 -8.82 -11.07 6.06
N MET A 141 -8.39 -10.98 7.32
CA MET A 141 -7.15 -11.61 7.78
C MET A 141 -7.38 -13.07 8.17
N ALA A 142 -6.34 -13.90 8.01
CA ALA A 142 -6.36 -15.31 8.37
C ALA A 142 -6.62 -15.52 9.88
N GLU A 143 -7.18 -16.68 10.24
CA GLU A 143 -7.35 -17.07 11.64
C GLU A 143 -6.02 -17.02 12.41
N GLY A 144 -6.06 -16.53 13.65
CA GLY A 144 -4.86 -16.31 14.48
C GLY A 144 -4.22 -14.94 14.32
N HIS A 145 -4.53 -14.19 13.25
CA HIS A 145 -4.13 -12.80 13.12
C HIS A 145 -4.91 -11.89 14.09
N TRP A 146 -4.28 -10.86 14.67
CA TRP A 146 -4.90 -10.01 15.70
C TRP A 146 -6.13 -9.24 15.20
N ALA A 147 -6.17 -8.92 13.91
CA ALA A 147 -7.30 -8.27 13.23
C ALA A 147 -8.36 -9.26 12.69
N ALA A 148 -8.16 -10.57 12.80
CA ALA A 148 -9.11 -11.56 12.27
C ALA A 148 -10.48 -11.48 12.94
N LYS A 149 -10.51 -11.07 14.22
CA LYS A 149 -11.74 -10.87 15.01
C LYS A 149 -12.66 -9.78 14.45
N ASP A 150 -12.12 -8.86 13.65
CA ASP A 150 -12.88 -7.75 13.08
C ASP A 150 -13.60 -8.14 11.78
N GLY A 151 -13.36 -9.36 11.27
CA GLY A 151 -14.06 -9.91 10.11
C GLY A 151 -13.65 -9.21 8.81
N TRP A 152 -14.64 -8.77 8.05
CA TRP A 152 -14.41 -8.03 6.80
C TRP A 152 -14.16 -6.55 7.11
N LEU A 153 -12.99 -6.07 6.69
CA LEU A 153 -12.57 -4.68 6.78
C LEU A 153 -12.55 -4.05 5.39
N LEU A 154 -12.59 -2.72 5.33
CA LEU A 154 -12.51 -1.95 4.09
C LEU A 154 -11.13 -1.32 3.90
N GLY A 155 -10.71 -1.27 2.64
CA GLY A 155 -9.53 -0.54 2.19
C GLY A 155 -9.75 -0.05 0.77
N LEU A 156 -8.98 0.95 0.36
CA LEU A 156 -9.04 1.52 -0.98
C LEU A 156 -7.67 1.46 -1.64
N ALA A 157 -7.67 1.41 -2.96
CA ALA A 157 -6.50 1.66 -3.79
C ALA A 157 -6.82 2.76 -4.81
N GLY A 158 -5.84 3.63 -5.05
CA GLY A 158 -5.94 4.80 -5.91
C GLY A 158 -5.59 6.11 -5.21
N PRO A 159 -5.78 7.26 -5.89
CA PRO A 159 -6.43 7.35 -7.19
C PRO A 159 -5.57 6.83 -8.33
N PHE A 160 -6.21 6.17 -9.29
CA PHE A 160 -5.65 5.82 -10.59
C PHE A 160 -6.14 6.82 -11.63
N MET A 161 -5.21 7.40 -12.40
CA MET A 161 -5.50 8.44 -13.38
C MET A 161 -5.01 8.02 -14.76
N GLY A 162 -5.83 8.26 -15.79
CA GLY A 162 -5.49 8.03 -17.19
C GLY A 162 -5.15 6.56 -17.52
N ASP A 163 -4.34 6.38 -18.56
CA ASP A 163 -3.87 5.06 -18.97
C ASP A 163 -2.77 4.57 -18.01
N VAL A 164 -3.15 3.69 -17.09
CA VAL A 164 -2.24 3.13 -16.10
C VAL A 164 -1.48 1.96 -16.71
N ILE A 165 -0.15 2.07 -16.73
CA ILE A 165 0.73 0.94 -17.05
C ILE A 165 0.66 -0.04 -15.87
N PRO A 166 0.39 -1.34 -16.09
CA PRO A 166 0.25 -2.31 -15.01
C PRO A 166 1.43 -2.29 -14.04
N TYR A 167 1.09 -2.33 -12.75
CA TYR A 167 2.00 -2.36 -11.61
C TYR A 167 2.95 -1.16 -11.45
N THR A 168 2.63 0.00 -12.04
CA THR A 168 3.45 1.22 -11.91
C THR A 168 3.00 2.21 -10.83
N GLN A 169 1.77 2.06 -10.31
CA GLN A 169 1.23 2.91 -9.25
C GLN A 169 0.83 2.06 -8.04
N ASN A 170 1.40 2.37 -6.89
CA ASN A 170 1.18 1.66 -5.62
C ASN A 170 0.55 2.60 -4.60
N ALA A 171 -0.65 3.10 -4.91
CA ALA A 171 -1.42 3.95 -4.01
C ALA A 171 -2.52 3.11 -3.36
N ALA A 172 -2.44 2.94 -2.04
CA ALA A 172 -3.44 2.24 -1.25
C ALA A 172 -3.53 2.85 0.14
N PHE A 173 -4.68 2.63 0.78
CA PHE A 173 -4.97 3.15 2.10
C PHE A 173 -6.02 2.32 2.81
N SER A 174 -5.88 2.20 4.13
CA SER A 174 -6.86 1.60 5.03
C SER A 174 -6.88 2.36 6.34
N ARG A 175 -8.04 2.41 7.01
CA ARG A 175 -8.13 2.86 8.40
C ARG A 175 -8.37 1.66 9.30
N CYS A 176 -7.77 1.72 10.49
CA CYS A 176 -8.10 0.77 11.54
C CYS A 176 -9.58 0.94 11.92
N GLY A 177 -10.35 -0.15 11.85
CA GLY A 177 -11.74 -0.20 12.31
C GLY A 177 -12.81 0.09 11.25
N ASP A 178 -12.46 0.36 10.00
CA ASP A 178 -13.47 0.47 8.93
C ASP A 178 -14.02 -0.91 8.57
N LYS A 179 -15.08 -1.33 9.27
CA LYS A 179 -15.73 -2.63 9.06
C LYS A 179 -16.70 -2.56 7.87
N TYR A 180 -16.63 -3.58 7.02
CA TYR A 180 -17.56 -3.73 5.91
C TYR A 180 -18.98 -3.93 6.43
N GLY A 181 -19.93 -3.12 5.95
CA GLY A 181 -21.32 -3.10 6.41
C GLY A 181 -21.60 -2.03 7.47
N GLU A 182 -20.57 -1.52 8.16
CA GLU A 182 -20.69 -0.37 9.06
C GLU A 182 -20.32 0.95 8.36
N VAL A 183 -19.27 0.92 7.53
CA VAL A 183 -18.83 2.05 6.69
C VAL A 183 -19.19 1.78 5.24
N GLN A 184 -19.74 2.78 4.54
CA GLN A 184 -20.00 2.65 3.11
C GLN A 184 -18.74 2.92 2.29
N PRO A 185 -18.52 2.23 1.15
CA PRO A 185 -17.33 2.42 0.31
C PRO A 185 -17.07 3.87 -0.10
N PHE A 186 -18.12 4.59 -0.51
CA PHE A 186 -18.01 5.99 -0.91
C PHE A 186 -17.62 6.91 0.25
N GLU A 187 -18.01 6.61 1.49
CA GLU A 187 -17.65 7.42 2.67
C GLU A 187 -16.15 7.36 2.95
N LEU A 188 -15.56 6.17 2.77
CA LEU A 188 -14.11 5.97 2.89
C LEU A 188 -13.35 6.76 1.81
N VAL A 189 -13.80 6.70 0.55
CA VAL A 189 -13.20 7.47 -0.56
C VAL A 189 -13.34 8.98 -0.33
N ASP A 190 -14.54 9.46 0.01
CA ASP A 190 -14.78 10.89 0.24
C ASP A 190 -13.97 11.41 1.44
N TRP A 191 -13.82 10.60 2.50
CA TRP A 191 -12.92 10.91 3.60
C TRP A 191 -11.47 11.02 3.14
N TYR A 192 -10.98 10.06 2.35
CA TYR A 192 -9.60 10.05 1.87
C TYR A 192 -9.30 11.27 0.99
N VAL A 193 -10.19 11.57 0.03
CA VAL A 193 -10.07 12.76 -0.83
C VAL A 193 -10.01 14.03 0.02
N ARG A 194 -10.93 14.22 0.98
CA ARG A 194 -10.90 15.38 1.89
C ARG A 194 -9.61 15.48 2.69
N MET A 195 -9.13 14.35 3.22
CA MET A 195 -7.89 14.30 4.01
C MET A 195 -6.69 14.78 3.18
N VAL A 196 -6.56 14.27 1.95
CA VAL A 196 -5.49 14.64 1.02
C VAL A 196 -5.60 16.11 0.63
N THR A 197 -6.80 16.61 0.30
CA THR A 197 -7.05 18.02 -0.03
C THR A 197 -6.68 18.97 1.12
N SER A 198 -7.11 18.65 2.34
CA SER A 198 -6.81 19.47 3.53
C SER A 198 -5.30 19.61 3.82
N LYS A 199 -4.51 18.64 3.37
CA LYS A 199 -3.05 18.67 3.49
C LYS A 199 -2.46 19.62 2.45
N PHE A 200 -2.98 19.62 1.23
CA PHE A 200 -2.55 20.56 0.17
C PHE A 200 -2.83 22.01 0.53
N GLU A 201 -4.03 22.33 1.02
CA GLU A 201 -4.40 23.71 1.41
C GLU A 201 -3.50 24.26 2.52
N ARG A 202 -3.15 23.43 3.52
CA ARG A 202 -2.25 23.83 4.60
C ARG A 202 -0.82 24.09 4.14
N VAL A 203 -0.33 23.34 3.15
CA VAL A 203 1.02 23.53 2.58
C VAL A 203 1.05 24.74 1.64
N ALA A 204 -0.02 24.96 0.86
CA ALA A 204 -0.15 26.12 -0.02
C ALA A 204 -0.33 27.45 0.75
N GLY A 205 -1.01 27.41 1.90
CA GLY A 205 -1.19 28.55 2.79
C GLY A 205 0.04 28.91 3.65
N SER A 206 1.11 28.11 3.64
CA SER A 206 2.34 28.34 4.42
C SER A 206 3.50 28.94 3.58
N SER A 207 3.18 29.76 2.56
CA SER A 207 4.20 30.47 1.79
C SER A 207 4.90 31.55 2.65
N PRO A 208 6.24 31.69 2.63
CA PRO A 208 6.99 32.59 3.52
C PRO A 208 6.93 34.07 3.11
N ALA A 209 5.79 34.55 2.60
CA ALA A 209 5.62 35.93 2.14
C ALA A 209 5.17 36.91 3.25
N ASP A 210 4.83 36.42 4.45
CA ASP A 210 4.26 37.28 5.52
C ASP A 210 5.30 37.73 6.57
N THR A 211 6.55 37.94 6.16
CA THR A 211 7.55 38.64 6.98
C THR A 211 8.23 39.73 6.17
N GLU A 212 7.50 40.77 5.81
CA GLU A 212 8.07 42.09 5.54
C GLU A 212 6.95 43.14 5.60
N ASP A 213 6.68 43.64 6.82
CA ASP A 213 6.41 45.06 7.02
C ASP A 213 6.33 45.38 8.52
N SER A 214 7.36 46.07 9.04
CA SER A 214 7.27 47.14 10.06
C SER A 214 8.67 47.62 10.45
N PRO A 215 9.10 48.83 10.06
CA PRO A 215 9.94 49.66 10.92
C PRO A 215 9.14 50.27 12.09
#